data_AF-A0A2D6SS29-F1
#
_entry.id   AF-A0A2D6SS29-F1
#
_cell.length_a   1.000
_cell.length_b   1.000
_cell.length_c   1.000
_cell.angle_alpha   90.00
_cell.angle_beta   90.00
_cell.angle_gamma   90.00
#
_symmetry.space_group_name_H-M   'P 1'
#
loop_
_entity.id
_entity.type
_entity.pdbx_description
1 polymer ?
#
loop_
_entity_poly.entity_id
_entity_poly.type
_entity_poly.pdbx_seq_one_letter_code
_entity_poly.pdbx_strand_id
1 'polypeptide(L)'
;MTSTAAGPPISKKEVLAWIDDACDALRESAWAPALNASELGTFDLGAALQAPLLTALLGLFDTTCEPRAQRPLWKRVLVSSKDPSYSRWRFFILEQAARFLTERPGSTSVLFWPTQPTHPPVQVPVAKVLDEMGVTTRFITNRPTLFSHLRERGVRVVCAKYVWSSKIFGARAEASRKSQVLASDPDVQLPQLANYERTCLLSVLRGAIRSNLPRIHEALATTDAIARQMEPETLVVGNDVTPEGRIACLRAQRASIPTACLLHGTVTGWPIHGFHCADKVLVYGRNSERELVDFGTDPAKIVVSGAPVLDALPNQSGETNPVLQSRLGLATGKPWILLATSGPGSTVSLSHHQRTIENVMRASAVLPQYAFVAKLHRKDE
;
A
#
# COMPACT_ATOMS: atom_id res chain seq x y z
N MET A 1 9.97 -26.11 -19.75
CA MET A 1 9.10 -26.19 -18.56
C MET A 1 7.80 -26.84 -19.00
N THR A 2 7.69 -28.13 -18.77
CA THR A 2 6.45 -28.89 -18.98
C THR A 2 5.38 -28.32 -18.06
N SER A 3 4.24 -27.93 -18.62
CA SER A 3 3.10 -27.42 -17.86
C SER A 3 2.59 -28.54 -16.95
N THR A 4 2.94 -28.50 -15.67
CA THR A 4 2.29 -29.34 -14.66
C THR A 4 0.80 -29.00 -14.67
N ALA A 5 -0.05 -30.04 -14.70
CA ALA A 5 -1.50 -29.85 -14.67
C ALA A 5 -1.86 -28.97 -13.46
N ALA A 6 -2.60 -27.89 -13.71
CA ALA A 6 -3.03 -26.98 -12.65
C ALA A 6 -3.84 -27.78 -11.62
N GLY A 7 -3.35 -27.88 -10.40
CA GLY A 7 -4.10 -28.45 -9.28
C GLY A 7 -5.38 -27.65 -9.01
N PRO A 8 -6.27 -28.15 -8.12
CA PRO A 8 -7.44 -27.40 -7.70
C PRO A 8 -7.03 -26.01 -7.16
N PRO A 9 -7.86 -24.97 -7.36
CA PRO A 9 -7.56 -23.63 -6.88
C PRO A 9 -7.39 -23.63 -5.36
N ILE A 10 -6.25 -23.14 -4.88
CA ILE A 10 -5.99 -22.99 -3.43
C ILE A 10 -6.87 -21.87 -2.90
N SER A 11 -7.58 -22.13 -1.80
CA SER A 11 -8.38 -21.10 -1.15
C SER A 11 -7.48 -20.07 -0.46
N LYS A 12 -7.91 -18.80 -0.42
CA LYS A 12 -7.12 -17.76 0.27
C LYS A 12 -6.92 -18.07 1.77
N LYS A 13 -7.85 -18.82 2.39
CA LYS A 13 -7.75 -19.27 3.78
C LYS A 13 -6.61 -20.28 3.99
N GLU A 14 -6.42 -21.22 3.06
CA GLU A 14 -5.29 -22.16 3.10
C GLU A 14 -3.95 -21.43 2.94
N VAL A 15 -3.88 -20.44 2.05
CA VAL A 15 -2.66 -19.62 1.89
C VAL A 15 -2.33 -18.86 3.17
N LEU A 16 -3.35 -18.32 3.86
CA LEU A 16 -3.15 -17.65 5.14
C LEU A 16 -2.62 -18.61 6.21
N ALA A 17 -3.23 -19.77 6.41
CA ALA A 17 -2.75 -20.73 7.40
C ALA A 17 -1.30 -21.16 7.10
N TRP A 18 -1.00 -21.44 5.83
CA TRP A 18 0.34 -21.80 5.39
C TRP A 18 1.38 -20.71 5.64
N ILE A 19 1.00 -19.43 5.61
CA ILE A 19 1.97 -18.33 5.77
C ILE A 19 2.51 -18.25 7.19
N ASP A 20 1.71 -18.64 8.19
CA ASP A 20 2.12 -18.63 9.58
C ASP A 20 3.16 -19.73 9.80
N ASP A 21 2.86 -20.96 9.34
CA ASP A 21 3.80 -22.08 9.36
C ASP A 21 5.09 -21.78 8.57
N ALA A 22 4.97 -21.12 7.41
CA ALA A 22 6.12 -20.70 6.62
C ALA A 22 6.96 -19.64 7.34
N CYS A 23 6.33 -18.70 8.05
CA CYS A 23 7.06 -17.72 8.87
C CYS A 23 7.82 -18.41 10.00
N ASP A 24 7.23 -19.39 10.68
CA ASP A 24 7.91 -20.19 11.72
C ASP A 24 9.12 -20.93 11.14
N ALA A 25 8.92 -21.66 10.03
CA ALA A 25 10.00 -22.36 9.36
C ALA A 25 11.14 -21.42 8.92
N LEU A 26 10.81 -20.21 8.46
CA LEU A 26 11.81 -19.20 8.11
C LEU A 26 12.61 -18.71 9.34
N ARG A 27 11.98 -18.57 10.50
CA ARG A 27 12.64 -18.19 11.77
C ARG A 27 13.58 -19.26 12.30
N GLU A 28 13.35 -20.52 11.95
CA GLU A 28 14.21 -21.66 12.35
C GLU A 28 15.27 -21.99 11.28
N SER A 29 15.16 -21.40 10.09
CA SER A 29 16.05 -21.68 8.97
C SER A 29 17.40 -20.95 9.06
N ALA A 30 18.31 -21.27 8.15
CA ALA A 30 19.55 -20.52 7.97
C ALA A 30 19.35 -19.06 7.47
N TRP A 31 18.12 -18.65 7.12
CA TRP A 31 17.78 -17.24 6.90
C TRP A 31 17.49 -16.49 8.20
N ALA A 32 17.32 -17.17 9.34
CA ALA A 32 17.00 -16.57 10.62
C ALA A 32 17.91 -15.38 11.00
N PRO A 33 19.25 -15.41 10.82
CA PRO A 33 20.08 -14.25 11.13
C PRO A 33 19.78 -13.00 10.28
N ALA A 34 19.34 -13.17 9.03
CA ALA A 34 18.92 -12.07 8.17
C ALA A 34 17.51 -11.58 8.50
N LEU A 35 16.67 -12.47 9.04
CA LEU A 35 15.30 -12.20 9.50
C LEU A 35 15.23 -11.81 10.98
N ASN A 36 16.36 -11.80 11.69
CA ASN A 36 16.42 -11.35 13.05
C ASN A 36 16.87 -9.88 13.09
N ALA A 37 15.99 -9.03 13.61
CA ALA A 37 16.29 -7.64 13.89
C ALA A 37 16.50 -7.40 15.40
N SER A 38 17.00 -8.41 16.13
CA SER A 38 17.25 -8.34 17.58
C SER A 38 18.07 -7.13 18.01
N GLU A 39 19.02 -6.70 17.17
CA GLU A 39 19.82 -5.47 17.37
C GLU A 39 18.95 -4.20 17.45
N LEU A 40 17.73 -4.25 16.91
CA LEU A 40 16.74 -3.19 16.94
C LEU A 40 15.67 -3.43 18.00
N GLY A 41 15.82 -4.44 18.88
CA GLY A 41 14.86 -4.88 19.89
C GLY A 41 14.18 -6.20 19.52
N THR A 42 13.30 -6.73 20.37
CA THR A 42 12.55 -8.00 20.18
C THR A 42 11.52 -7.93 19.04
N PHE A 43 11.79 -7.20 17.97
CA PHE A 43 10.85 -6.98 16.87
C PHE A 43 10.81 -8.20 15.96
N ASP A 44 9.63 -8.80 15.84
CA ASP A 44 9.42 -9.93 14.95
C ASP A 44 9.29 -9.45 13.50
N LEU A 45 10.32 -9.68 12.68
CA LEU A 45 10.28 -9.38 11.25
C LEU A 45 9.24 -10.23 10.51
N GLY A 46 8.88 -11.41 11.03
CA GLY A 46 7.80 -12.24 10.48
C GLY A 46 6.49 -11.48 10.39
N ALA A 47 6.08 -10.83 11.48
CA ALA A 47 4.90 -9.98 11.51
C ALA A 47 4.94 -8.86 10.45
N ALA A 48 6.09 -8.19 10.25
CA ALA A 48 6.22 -7.14 9.24
C ALA A 48 6.21 -7.69 7.79
N LEU A 49 6.63 -8.93 7.59
CA LEU A 49 6.74 -9.59 6.29
C LEU A 49 5.46 -10.32 5.87
N GLN A 50 4.57 -10.68 6.80
CA GLN A 50 3.36 -11.46 6.53
C GLN A 50 2.54 -10.91 5.35
N ALA A 51 2.24 -9.61 5.34
CA ALA A 51 1.50 -8.95 4.27
C ALA A 51 2.22 -9.00 2.90
N PRO A 52 3.51 -8.59 2.79
CA PRO A 52 4.28 -8.78 1.56
C PRO A 52 4.38 -10.22 1.06
N LEU A 53 4.59 -11.18 1.97
CA LEU A 53 4.71 -12.59 1.62
C LEU A 53 3.37 -13.11 1.08
N LEU A 54 2.26 -12.77 1.73
CA LEU A 54 0.92 -13.15 1.28
C LEU A 54 0.64 -12.57 -0.10
N THR A 55 0.95 -11.30 -0.31
CA THR A 55 0.77 -10.63 -1.61
C THR A 55 1.58 -11.31 -2.70
N ALA A 56 2.81 -11.72 -2.41
CA ALA A 56 3.68 -12.41 -3.35
C ALA A 56 3.12 -13.79 -3.71
N LEU A 57 2.62 -14.55 -2.74
CA LEU A 57 2.01 -15.87 -2.93
C LEU A 57 0.67 -15.77 -3.68
N LEU A 58 -0.20 -14.84 -3.32
CA LEU A 58 -1.46 -14.61 -4.05
C LEU A 58 -1.19 -14.23 -5.51
N GLY A 59 -0.12 -13.47 -5.77
CA GLY A 59 0.34 -13.19 -7.13
C GLY A 59 0.85 -14.40 -7.91
N LEU A 60 1.33 -15.45 -7.21
CA LEU A 60 1.67 -16.75 -7.80
C LEU A 60 0.40 -17.55 -8.16
N PHE A 61 -0.68 -17.42 -7.38
CA PHE A 61 -1.94 -18.15 -7.59
C PHE A 61 -2.85 -17.49 -8.63
N ASP A 62 -2.76 -16.18 -8.81
CA ASP A 62 -3.55 -15.42 -9.79
C ASP A 62 -3.05 -15.62 -11.25
N THR A 63 -2.52 -16.80 -11.58
CA THR A 63 -1.99 -17.17 -12.90
C THR A 63 -3.05 -17.36 -13.98
N THR A 64 -4.32 -17.04 -13.69
CA THR A 64 -5.28 -16.62 -14.74
C THR A 64 -4.89 -15.30 -15.39
N CYS A 65 -4.01 -14.51 -14.76
CA CYS A 65 -3.18 -13.56 -15.47
C CYS A 65 -2.15 -14.38 -16.27
N GLU A 66 -2.35 -14.46 -17.59
CA GLU A 66 -1.37 -15.01 -18.53
C GLU A 66 0.05 -14.75 -18.03
N PRO A 67 0.94 -15.76 -17.96
CA PRO A 67 2.28 -15.62 -17.41
C PRO A 67 2.85 -14.37 -18.04
N ARG A 68 3.03 -13.29 -17.25
CA ARG A 68 3.32 -11.94 -17.78
C ARG A 68 4.37 -12.12 -18.84
N ALA A 69 3.97 -12.15 -20.12
CA ALA A 69 4.84 -12.59 -21.19
C ALA A 69 6.04 -11.69 -21.03
N GLN A 70 7.20 -12.28 -20.68
CA GLN A 70 8.33 -11.52 -20.14
C GLN A 70 8.46 -10.31 -21.03
N ARG A 71 8.05 -9.13 -20.53
CA ARG A 71 7.87 -7.99 -21.43
C ARG A 71 9.18 -7.88 -22.16
N PRO A 72 9.20 -7.97 -23.51
CA PRO A 72 10.44 -8.02 -24.26
C PRO A 72 11.37 -6.94 -23.71
N LEU A 73 12.67 -7.24 -23.57
CA LEU A 73 13.60 -6.32 -22.91
C LEU A 73 13.43 -4.87 -23.41
N TRP A 74 13.15 -4.70 -24.70
CA TRP A 74 12.84 -3.43 -25.34
C TRP A 74 11.55 -2.73 -24.83
N LYS A 75 10.46 -3.44 -24.50
CA LYS A 75 9.26 -2.86 -23.85
C LYS A 75 9.52 -2.47 -22.39
N ARG A 76 10.47 -3.12 -21.69
CA ARG A 76 10.94 -2.64 -20.38
C ARG A 76 11.74 -1.34 -20.53
N VAL A 77 12.52 -1.21 -21.60
CA VAL A 77 13.24 0.01 -21.97
C VAL A 77 12.28 1.12 -22.47
N LEU A 78 11.20 0.77 -23.18
CA LEU A 78 10.24 1.74 -23.74
C LEU A 78 9.16 2.19 -22.74
N VAL A 79 8.75 1.39 -21.76
CA VAL A 79 7.95 1.94 -20.63
C VAL A 79 8.82 2.87 -19.74
N SER A 80 10.14 2.74 -19.86
CA SER A 80 11.13 3.70 -19.34
C SER A 80 11.42 4.87 -20.31
N SER A 81 10.71 5.01 -21.44
CA SER A 81 10.96 6.07 -22.44
C SER A 81 10.28 7.41 -22.15
N LYS A 82 9.70 7.60 -20.96
CA LYS A 82 9.66 8.97 -20.42
C LYS A 82 11.10 9.29 -20.07
N ASP A 83 11.77 10.01 -20.98
CA ASP A 83 13.18 10.38 -20.95
C ASP A 83 13.83 10.12 -19.57
N PRO A 84 14.63 9.04 -19.44
CA PRO A 84 15.27 8.68 -18.18
C PRO A 84 16.00 9.86 -17.55
N SER A 85 16.54 10.78 -18.36
CA SER A 85 17.18 12.00 -17.89
C SER A 85 16.18 12.96 -17.23
N TYR A 86 15.02 13.20 -17.84
CA TYR A 86 13.93 14.01 -17.28
C TYR A 86 13.42 13.42 -15.96
N SER A 87 13.24 12.10 -15.90
CA SER A 87 12.80 11.44 -14.66
C SER A 87 13.84 11.49 -13.55
N ARG A 88 15.14 11.31 -13.88
CA ARG A 88 16.26 11.41 -12.93
C ARG A 88 16.46 12.83 -12.43
N TRP A 89 16.41 13.83 -13.32
CA TRP A 89 16.56 15.23 -12.95
C TRP A 89 15.38 15.72 -12.09
N ARG A 90 14.14 15.38 -12.47
CA ARG A 90 12.98 15.66 -11.63
C ARG A 90 13.09 14.99 -10.27
N PHE A 91 13.52 13.73 -10.21
CA PHE A 91 13.74 13.04 -8.93
C PHE A 91 14.83 13.73 -8.10
N PHE A 92 15.96 14.09 -8.71
CA PHE A 92 17.04 14.84 -8.07
C PHE A 92 16.55 16.17 -7.48
N ILE A 93 15.74 16.94 -8.22
CA ILE A 93 15.12 18.17 -7.71
C ILE A 93 14.25 17.88 -6.49
N LEU A 94 13.39 16.87 -6.55
CA LEU A 94 12.54 16.50 -5.42
C LEU A 94 13.38 16.07 -4.21
N GLU A 95 14.51 15.38 -4.44
CA GLU A 95 15.45 15.02 -3.38
C GLU A 95 16.14 16.25 -2.77
N GLN A 96 16.63 17.19 -3.59
CA GLN A 96 17.24 18.41 -3.08
C GLN A 96 16.21 19.26 -2.32
N ALA A 97 15.01 19.43 -2.88
CA ALA A 97 13.91 20.13 -2.22
C ALA A 97 13.58 19.49 -0.87
N ALA A 98 13.45 18.16 -0.80
CA ALA A 98 13.21 17.46 0.45
C ALA A 98 14.36 17.59 1.45
N ARG A 99 15.61 17.62 1.00
CA ARG A 99 16.79 17.83 1.85
C ARG A 99 16.84 19.21 2.48
N PHE A 100 16.59 20.26 1.69
CA PHE A 100 16.72 21.65 2.15
C PHE A 100 15.47 22.17 2.85
N LEU A 101 14.29 21.65 2.49
CA LEU A 101 13.02 22.18 2.96
C LEU A 101 12.33 21.32 4.01
N THR A 102 12.91 20.17 4.38
CA THR A 102 12.38 19.36 5.47
C THR A 102 12.35 20.15 6.76
N GLU A 103 11.28 20.02 7.52
CA GLU A 103 11.24 20.58 8.86
C GLU A 103 12.20 19.85 9.79
N ARG A 104 12.58 20.56 10.86
CA ARG A 104 13.29 19.94 11.99
C ARG A 104 12.31 19.08 12.78
N PRO A 105 12.75 17.92 13.32
CA PRO A 105 11.99 17.20 14.33
C PRO A 105 11.67 18.09 15.53
N GLY A 106 10.58 17.75 16.19
CA GLY A 106 10.14 18.33 17.44
C GLY A 106 8.88 17.62 17.92
N SER A 107 8.47 17.91 19.15
CA SER A 107 7.24 17.38 19.73
C SER A 107 6.02 17.72 18.88
N THR A 108 5.03 16.83 18.88
CA THR A 108 3.75 17.01 18.20
C THR A 108 2.70 16.15 18.89
N SER A 109 1.46 16.60 18.99
CA SER A 109 0.39 15.78 19.57
C SER A 109 0.01 14.64 18.61
N VAL A 110 -0.13 14.92 17.32
CA VAL A 110 -0.47 13.90 16.31
C VAL A 110 0.54 13.86 15.17
N LEU A 111 1.17 12.70 14.97
CA LEU A 111 2.10 12.44 13.87
C LEU A 111 1.45 11.57 12.80
N PHE A 112 1.32 12.09 11.59
CA PHE A 112 0.82 11.35 10.42
C PHE A 112 1.98 10.73 9.62
N TRP A 113 1.88 9.45 9.27
CA TRP A 113 2.87 8.74 8.46
C TRP A 113 2.26 8.15 7.17
N PRO A 114 2.15 8.94 6.09
CA PRO A 114 1.75 8.44 4.79
C PRO A 114 2.88 7.65 4.12
N THR A 115 2.57 6.43 3.68
CA THR A 115 3.50 5.54 2.97
C THR A 115 3.14 5.38 1.50
N GLN A 116 1.94 5.80 1.08
CA GLN A 116 1.46 5.74 -0.30
C GLN A 116 0.88 7.08 -0.77
N PRO A 117 0.88 7.38 -2.09
CA PRO A 117 0.33 8.62 -2.65
C PRO A 117 -1.17 8.83 -2.42
N THR A 118 -1.92 7.77 -2.11
CA THR A 118 -3.34 7.83 -1.79
C THR A 118 -3.61 8.21 -0.34
N HIS A 119 -2.61 8.21 0.55
CA HIS A 119 -2.80 8.55 1.96
C HIS A 119 -2.99 10.07 2.18
N PRO A 120 -2.20 10.98 1.58
CA PRO A 120 -2.34 12.42 1.83
C PRO A 120 -3.75 13.00 1.55
N PRO A 121 -4.46 12.62 0.47
CA PRO A 121 -5.84 13.07 0.25
C PRO A 121 -6.81 12.76 1.39
N VAL A 122 -6.53 11.74 2.21
CA VAL A 122 -7.38 11.32 3.32
C VAL A 122 -6.86 11.88 4.65
N GLN A 123 -5.54 11.88 4.85
CA GLN A 123 -4.92 12.31 6.12
C GLN A 123 -4.84 13.84 6.28
N VAL A 124 -4.59 14.59 5.20
CA VAL A 124 -4.42 16.05 5.29
C VAL A 124 -5.69 16.78 5.74
N PRO A 125 -6.90 16.47 5.24
CA PRO A 125 -8.12 17.08 5.75
C PRO A 125 -8.28 16.88 7.27
N VAL A 126 -8.03 15.66 7.76
CA VAL A 126 -8.09 15.35 9.20
C VAL A 126 -7.07 16.18 9.99
N ALA A 127 -5.83 16.28 9.50
CA ALA A 127 -4.80 17.08 10.15
C ALA A 127 -5.17 18.56 10.26
N LYS A 128 -5.79 19.13 9.21
CA LYS A 128 -6.23 20.53 9.22
C LYS A 128 -7.32 20.80 10.26
N VAL A 129 -8.32 19.93 10.35
CA VAL A 129 -9.36 20.04 11.38
C VAL A 129 -8.75 19.93 12.79
N LEU A 130 -7.78 19.03 12.99
CA LEU A 130 -7.06 18.93 14.26
C LEU A 130 -6.26 20.21 14.58
N ASP A 131 -5.56 20.79 13.60
CA ASP A 131 -4.85 22.06 13.78
C ASP A 131 -5.82 23.20 14.14
N GLU A 132 -7.01 23.25 13.53
CA GLU A 132 -8.09 24.20 13.86
C GLU A 132 -8.62 24.01 15.30
N MET A 133 -8.57 22.78 15.82
CA MET A 133 -8.89 22.45 17.20
C MET A 133 -7.73 22.74 18.18
N GLY A 134 -6.62 23.31 17.71
CA GLY A 134 -5.44 23.59 18.53
C GLY A 134 -4.56 22.36 18.81
N VAL A 135 -4.82 21.23 18.16
CA VAL A 135 -3.98 20.02 18.27
C VAL A 135 -2.80 20.16 17.33
N THR A 136 -1.57 20.01 17.85
CA THR A 136 -0.39 20.15 17.00
C THR A 136 -0.20 18.93 16.09
N THR A 137 -0.37 19.11 14.78
CA THR A 137 -0.13 18.04 13.81
C THR A 137 1.16 18.18 13.00
N ARG A 138 1.77 17.05 12.65
CA ARG A 138 2.91 16.99 11.74
C ARG A 138 2.86 15.72 10.89
N PHE A 139 3.46 15.76 9.72
CA PHE A 139 3.65 14.60 8.85
C PHE A 139 5.10 14.13 8.83
N ILE A 140 5.29 12.83 8.64
CA ILE A 140 6.59 12.23 8.37
C ILE A 140 6.56 11.30 7.16
N THR A 141 7.60 11.36 6.34
CA THR A 141 7.77 10.43 5.23
C THR A 141 9.23 10.17 4.91
N ASN A 142 9.50 9.00 4.35
CA ASN A 142 10.80 8.62 3.83
C ASN A 142 10.93 8.85 2.31
N ARG A 143 9.87 9.36 1.66
CA ARG A 143 9.77 9.46 0.21
C ARG A 143 9.78 10.92 -0.24
N PRO A 144 10.81 11.37 -0.99
CA PRO A 144 10.87 12.74 -1.51
C PRO A 144 9.65 13.14 -2.36
N THR A 145 9.10 12.20 -3.12
CA THR A 145 7.87 12.44 -3.90
C THR A 145 6.68 12.76 -2.99
N LEU A 146 6.43 11.96 -1.94
CA LEU A 146 5.36 12.23 -0.98
C LEU A 146 5.59 13.52 -0.20
N PHE A 147 6.85 13.80 0.16
CA PHE A 147 7.24 15.03 0.83
C PHE A 147 6.77 16.26 0.04
N SER A 148 7.05 16.32 -1.26
CA SER A 148 6.59 17.43 -2.11
C SER A 148 5.06 17.52 -2.15
N HIS A 149 4.36 16.39 -2.28
CA HIS A 149 2.88 16.38 -2.31
C HIS A 149 2.28 16.87 -0.98
N LEU A 150 2.91 16.59 0.15
CA LEU A 150 2.49 17.08 1.47
C LEU A 150 2.76 18.58 1.60
N ARG A 151 3.94 19.04 1.21
CA ARG A 151 4.26 20.48 1.23
C ARG A 151 3.34 21.31 0.35
N GLU A 152 3.01 20.83 -0.84
CA GLU A 152 2.05 21.48 -1.75
C GLU A 152 0.66 21.64 -1.12
N ARG A 153 0.32 20.84 -0.10
CA ARG A 153 -0.94 20.91 0.64
C ARG A 153 -0.87 21.80 1.89
N GLY A 154 0.27 22.45 2.10
CA GLY A 154 0.49 23.39 3.20
C GLY A 154 0.65 22.75 4.57
N VAL A 155 1.01 21.46 4.66
CA VAL A 155 1.22 20.78 5.94
C VAL A 155 2.70 20.76 6.35
N ARG A 156 2.92 20.75 7.66
CA ARG A 156 4.23 20.58 8.28
C ARG A 156 4.73 19.16 8.05
N VAL A 157 5.92 19.00 7.47
CA VAL A 157 6.42 17.67 7.09
C VAL A 157 7.92 17.50 7.30
N VAL A 158 8.28 16.37 7.91
CA VAL A 158 9.64 15.89 8.10
C VAL A 158 9.96 14.79 7.08
N CYS A 159 11.05 14.97 6.33
CA CYS A 159 11.61 13.91 5.50
C CYS A 159 12.70 13.18 6.28
N ALA A 160 12.33 12.06 6.90
CA ALA A 160 13.18 11.29 7.80
C ALA A 160 14.50 10.83 7.15
N LYS A 161 14.47 10.50 5.84
CA LYS A 161 15.66 10.19 5.04
C LYS A 161 16.77 11.26 5.14
N TYR A 162 16.43 12.54 5.24
CA TYR A 162 17.42 13.62 5.26
C TYR A 162 17.75 14.09 6.66
N VAL A 163 16.74 14.14 7.54
CA VAL A 163 16.93 14.53 8.94
C VAL A 163 17.76 13.50 9.72
N TRP A 164 17.53 12.20 9.48
CA TRP A 164 18.25 11.10 10.13
C TRP A 164 19.09 10.30 9.16
N SER A 165 19.66 10.99 8.17
CA SER A 165 20.38 10.39 7.04
C SER A 165 21.37 9.30 7.44
N SER A 166 22.27 9.56 8.40
CA SER A 166 23.25 8.56 8.86
C SER A 166 22.60 7.26 9.35
N LYS A 167 21.56 7.37 10.20
CA LYS A 167 20.83 6.20 10.73
C LYS A 167 20.09 5.45 9.64
N ILE A 168 19.39 6.16 8.76
CA ILE A 168 18.60 5.57 7.68
C ILE A 168 19.51 4.89 6.65
N PHE A 169 20.62 5.52 6.27
CA PHE A 169 21.60 4.92 5.36
C PHE A 169 22.30 3.71 5.98
N GLY A 170 22.66 3.79 7.27
CA GLY A 170 23.21 2.65 8.02
C GLY A 170 22.26 1.45 8.01
N ALA A 171 20.99 1.69 8.35
CA ALA A 171 19.95 0.66 8.37
C ALA A 171 19.73 0.00 6.99
N ARG A 172 19.73 0.81 5.91
CA ARG A 172 19.62 0.28 4.53
C ARG A 172 20.86 -0.52 4.12
N ALA A 173 22.05 -0.05 4.48
CA ALA A 173 23.30 -0.77 4.19
C ALA A 173 23.35 -2.11 4.92
N GLU A 174 22.94 -2.14 6.19
CA GLU A 174 22.80 -3.36 6.97
C GLU A 174 21.79 -4.33 6.36
N ALA A 175 20.59 -3.85 6.02
CA ALA A 175 19.59 -4.65 5.32
C ALA A 175 20.13 -5.22 3.99
N SER A 176 20.92 -4.44 3.26
CA SER A 176 21.54 -4.87 2.02
C SER A 176 22.53 -6.02 2.26
N ARG A 177 23.39 -5.91 3.29
CA ARG A 177 24.27 -7.01 3.71
C ARG A 177 23.48 -8.24 4.13
N LYS A 178 22.47 -8.10 4.99
CA LYS A 178 21.59 -9.21 5.42
C LYS A 178 20.89 -9.88 4.24
N SER A 179 20.46 -9.10 3.24
CA SER A 179 19.82 -9.63 2.03
C SER A 179 20.75 -10.47 1.14
N GLN A 180 22.07 -10.36 1.29
CA GLN A 180 23.03 -11.20 0.57
C GLN A 180 23.04 -12.63 1.11
N VAL A 181 22.77 -12.83 2.40
CA VAL A 181 22.63 -14.18 3.00
C VAL A 181 21.44 -14.92 2.38
N LEU A 182 20.41 -14.19 1.97
CA LEU A 182 19.25 -14.73 1.27
C LEU A 182 19.54 -15.13 -0.20
N ALA A 183 20.76 -14.90 -0.70
CA ALA A 183 21.14 -15.30 -2.06
C ALA A 183 21.43 -16.80 -2.17
N SER A 184 21.85 -17.45 -1.07
CA SER A 184 22.00 -18.90 -1.00
C SER A 184 20.67 -19.58 -0.65
N ASP A 185 20.56 -20.87 -0.99
CA ASP A 185 19.43 -21.72 -0.66
C ASP A 185 19.88 -22.80 0.35
N PRO A 186 20.10 -22.44 1.62
CA PRO A 186 20.74 -23.30 2.61
C PRO A 186 19.80 -24.39 3.16
N ASP A 187 19.02 -25.04 2.29
CA ASP A 187 18.08 -26.11 2.64
C ASP A 187 16.94 -25.67 3.57
N VAL A 188 16.37 -24.48 3.31
CA VAL A 188 15.17 -23.99 4.00
C VAL A 188 14.00 -24.95 3.72
N GLN A 189 13.52 -25.62 4.77
CA GLN A 189 12.35 -26.48 4.68
C GLN A 189 11.09 -25.64 4.85
N LEU A 190 10.27 -25.56 3.80
CA LEU A 190 8.95 -24.92 3.88
C LEU A 190 7.86 -26.00 3.98
N PRO A 191 6.75 -25.72 4.66
CA PRO A 191 5.58 -26.59 4.60
C PRO A 191 5.11 -26.76 3.15
N GLN A 192 4.54 -27.92 2.83
CA GLN A 192 3.99 -28.17 1.49
C GLN A 192 2.74 -27.30 1.26
N LEU A 193 2.65 -26.64 0.10
CA LEU A 193 1.46 -25.86 -0.30
C LEU A 193 0.85 -26.44 -1.58
N ALA A 194 -0.17 -27.28 -1.41
CA ALA A 194 -0.82 -28.00 -2.50
C ALA A 194 0.21 -28.68 -3.42
N ASN A 195 0.16 -28.40 -4.73
CA ASN A 195 1.06 -28.98 -5.74
C ASN A 195 2.23 -28.06 -6.13
N TYR A 196 2.49 -26.99 -5.38
CA TYR A 196 3.60 -26.09 -5.69
C TYR A 196 4.93 -26.71 -5.27
N GLU A 197 5.92 -26.65 -6.18
CA GLU A 197 7.28 -27.08 -5.87
C GLU A 197 7.90 -26.15 -4.82
N ARG A 198 8.58 -26.74 -3.83
CA ARG A 198 9.27 -26.03 -2.76
C ARG A 198 10.19 -24.92 -3.28
N THR A 199 10.95 -25.20 -4.34
CA THR A 199 11.89 -24.27 -5.00
C THR A 199 11.18 -23.05 -5.57
N CYS A 200 9.97 -23.21 -6.11
CA CYS A 200 9.14 -22.11 -6.60
C CYS A 200 8.69 -21.21 -5.45
N LEU A 201 8.13 -21.79 -4.39
CA LEU A 201 7.69 -21.07 -3.19
C LEU A 201 8.85 -20.30 -2.54
N LEU A 202 9.99 -20.96 -2.36
CA LEU A 202 11.22 -20.36 -1.85
C LEU A 202 11.67 -19.15 -2.67
N SER A 203 11.65 -19.26 -4.00
CA SER A 203 12.04 -18.16 -4.89
C SER A 203 11.12 -16.95 -4.74
N VAL A 204 9.80 -17.17 -4.66
CA VAL A 204 8.79 -16.11 -4.44
C VAL A 204 8.99 -15.42 -3.09
N LEU A 205 9.10 -16.20 -2.00
CA LEU A 205 9.34 -15.67 -0.66
C LEU A 205 10.66 -14.92 -0.58
N ARG A 206 11.76 -15.47 -1.12
CA ARG A 206 13.07 -14.83 -1.18
C ARG A 206 13.00 -13.48 -1.88
N GLY A 207 12.32 -13.41 -3.02
CA GLY A 207 12.11 -12.16 -3.76
C GLY A 207 11.34 -11.13 -2.95
N ALA A 208 10.26 -11.56 -2.29
CA ALA A 208 9.45 -10.70 -1.42
C ALA A 208 10.25 -10.17 -0.21
N ILE A 209 11.00 -11.04 0.48
CA ILE A 209 11.83 -10.66 1.63
C ILE A 209 12.91 -9.68 1.19
N ARG A 210 13.72 -10.03 0.17
CA ARG A 210 14.84 -9.18 -0.29
C ARG A 210 14.38 -7.79 -0.74
N SER A 211 13.22 -7.71 -1.38
CA SER A 211 12.67 -6.42 -1.85
C SER A 211 12.10 -5.55 -0.72
N ASN A 212 11.67 -6.14 0.40
CA ASN A 212 11.09 -5.41 1.54
C ASN A 212 12.10 -5.15 2.66
N LEU A 213 13.16 -5.94 2.80
CA LEU A 213 14.10 -5.83 3.92
C LEU A 213 14.71 -4.42 4.09
N PRO A 214 15.16 -3.71 3.03
CA PRO A 214 15.64 -2.34 3.19
C PRO A 214 14.57 -1.36 3.69
N ARG A 215 13.31 -1.52 3.26
CA ARG A 215 12.19 -0.68 3.71
C ARG A 215 11.83 -0.95 5.17
N ILE A 216 11.94 -2.21 5.60
CA ILE A 216 11.69 -2.62 6.97
C ILE A 216 12.76 -2.03 7.91
N HIS A 217 14.05 -2.20 7.61
CA HIS A 217 15.12 -1.62 8.42
C HIS A 217 15.05 -0.09 8.47
N GLU A 218 14.73 0.55 7.35
CA GLU A 218 14.48 1.99 7.30
C GLU A 218 13.30 2.41 8.17
N ALA A 219 12.18 1.68 8.13
CA ALA A 219 11.03 1.97 8.97
C ALA A 219 11.38 1.81 10.46
N LEU A 220 12.12 0.78 10.84
CA LEU A 220 12.60 0.57 12.21
C LEU A 220 13.49 1.73 12.69
N ALA A 221 14.47 2.13 11.88
CA ALA A 221 15.34 3.27 12.20
C ALA A 221 14.55 4.59 12.28
N THR A 222 13.51 4.74 11.45
CA THR A 222 12.63 5.91 11.45
C THR A 222 11.76 5.95 12.71
N THR A 223 11.13 4.84 13.10
CA THR A 223 10.31 4.75 14.33
C THR A 223 11.12 5.04 15.57
N ASP A 224 12.37 4.56 15.63
CA ASP A 224 13.23 4.80 16.79
C ASP A 224 13.63 6.26 16.91
N ALA A 225 13.82 6.94 15.78
CA ALA A 225 14.10 8.36 15.76
C ALA A 225 12.86 9.19 16.10
N ILE A 226 11.67 8.80 15.63
CA ILE A 226 10.39 9.41 16.00
C ILE A 226 10.19 9.36 17.51
N ALA A 227 10.28 8.16 18.11
CA ALA A 227 10.03 7.98 19.54
C ALA A 227 10.98 8.83 20.42
N ARG A 228 12.23 9.03 19.98
CA ARG A 228 13.25 9.77 20.73
C ARG A 228 13.28 11.28 20.50
N GLN A 229 12.77 11.77 19.37
CA GLN A 229 12.98 13.17 18.95
C GLN A 229 11.70 13.91 18.58
N MET A 230 10.60 13.19 18.38
CA MET A 230 9.30 13.77 18.04
C MET A 230 8.23 13.49 19.09
N GLU A 231 8.43 12.49 19.95
CA GLU A 231 7.60 12.19 21.13
C GLU A 231 6.09 12.36 20.86
N PRO A 232 5.52 11.72 19.81
CA PRO A 232 4.13 11.96 19.47
C PRO A 232 3.19 11.37 20.52
N GLU A 233 2.14 12.11 20.87
CA GLU A 233 1.07 11.59 21.75
C GLU A 233 0.18 10.57 21.01
N THR A 234 0.11 10.64 19.68
CA THR A 234 -0.59 9.67 18.82
C THR A 234 0.08 9.56 17.45
N LEU A 235 0.19 8.34 16.95
CA LEU A 235 0.70 8.03 15.62
C LEU A 235 -0.45 7.60 14.68
N VAL A 236 -0.61 8.30 13.55
CA VAL A 236 -1.61 7.98 12.53
C VAL A 236 -0.93 7.47 11.27
N VAL A 237 -1.13 6.19 10.93
CA VAL A 237 -0.67 5.61 9.66
C VAL A 237 -1.81 5.57 8.64
N GLY A 238 -1.49 5.57 7.35
CA GLY A 238 -2.54 5.49 6.32
C GLY A 238 -2.92 4.06 5.92
N ASN A 239 -2.07 3.09 6.25
CA ASN A 239 -2.37 1.66 6.15
C ASN A 239 -1.31 0.86 6.94
N ASP A 240 -1.70 0.33 8.09
CA ASP A 240 -0.88 -0.51 8.97
C ASP A 240 -0.71 -1.95 8.45
N VAL A 241 -1.35 -2.37 7.36
CA VAL A 241 -1.01 -3.65 6.71
C VAL A 241 0.23 -3.55 5.84
N THR A 242 0.68 -2.33 5.50
CA THR A 242 1.95 -2.11 4.80
C THR A 242 3.14 -2.37 5.73
N PRO A 243 4.32 -2.79 5.24
CA PRO A 243 5.49 -3.02 6.10
C PRO A 243 5.83 -1.80 6.95
N GLU A 244 5.90 -0.61 6.35
CA GLU A 244 6.20 0.61 7.08
C GLU A 244 5.12 0.95 8.11
N GLY A 245 3.84 0.84 7.76
CA GLY A 245 2.73 1.11 8.68
C GLY A 245 2.69 0.13 9.84
N ARG A 246 2.85 -1.17 9.58
CA ARG A 246 2.87 -2.22 10.61
C ARG A 246 4.01 -2.00 11.59
N ILE A 247 5.22 -1.76 11.08
CA ILE A 247 6.39 -1.47 11.92
C ILE A 247 6.12 -0.24 12.77
N ALA A 248 5.57 0.82 12.17
CA ALA A 248 5.24 2.04 12.88
C ALA A 248 4.27 1.79 14.05
N CYS A 249 3.19 1.05 13.82
CA CYS A 249 2.21 0.69 14.86
C CYS A 249 2.81 -0.19 15.96
N LEU A 250 3.47 -1.30 15.59
CA LEU A 250 4.05 -2.23 16.56
C LEU A 250 5.14 -1.58 17.42
N ARG A 251 5.93 -0.64 16.86
CA ARG A 251 6.95 0.11 17.61
C ARG A 251 6.32 1.17 18.52
N ALA A 252 5.29 1.86 18.03
CA ALA A 252 4.54 2.83 18.83
C ALA A 252 3.89 2.15 20.05
N GLN A 253 3.26 0.99 19.88
CA GLN A 253 2.69 0.21 20.99
C GLN A 253 3.71 -0.14 22.08
N ARG A 254 4.92 -0.55 21.69
CA ARG A 254 6.02 -0.81 22.65
C ARG A 254 6.49 0.45 23.38
N ALA A 255 6.38 1.60 22.73
CA ALA A 255 6.66 2.90 23.31
C ALA A 255 5.44 3.50 24.04
N SER A 256 4.34 2.74 24.19
CA SER A 256 3.06 3.21 24.75
C SER A 256 2.50 4.45 24.05
N ILE A 257 2.75 4.59 22.74
CA ILE A 257 2.19 5.63 21.88
C ILE A 257 0.93 5.06 21.22
N PRO A 258 -0.26 5.61 21.48
CA PRO A 258 -1.50 5.25 20.79
C PRO A 258 -1.38 5.35 19.27
N THR A 259 -2.03 4.41 18.58
CA THR A 259 -1.98 4.29 17.12
C THR A 259 -3.35 4.27 16.48
N ALA A 260 -3.46 4.95 15.33
CA ALA A 260 -4.64 4.91 14.48
C ALA A 260 -4.25 4.61 13.03
N CYS A 261 -5.05 3.78 12.35
CA CYS A 261 -4.95 3.55 10.92
C CYS A 261 -6.12 4.25 10.21
N LEU A 262 -5.83 5.30 9.45
CA LEU A 262 -6.82 5.98 8.61
C LEU A 262 -6.87 5.26 7.25
N LEU A 263 -7.75 4.27 7.14
CA LEU A 263 -7.81 3.43 5.96
C LEU A 263 -8.29 4.23 4.75
N HIS A 264 -7.64 4.05 3.60
CA HIS A 264 -8.15 4.52 2.32
C HIS A 264 -8.67 3.35 1.48
N GLY A 265 -9.77 3.57 0.75
CA GLY A 265 -10.33 2.59 -0.18
C GLY A 265 -11.25 1.55 0.46
N THR A 266 -11.54 0.49 -0.30
CA THR A 266 -12.43 -0.61 0.10
C THR A 266 -11.64 -1.75 0.75
N VAL A 267 -12.25 -2.42 1.73
CA VAL A 267 -11.70 -3.58 2.46
C VAL A 267 -11.98 -4.92 1.72
N THR A 268 -12.64 -4.84 0.57
CA THR A 268 -13.32 -5.97 -0.07
C THR A 268 -12.39 -7.08 -0.55
N GLY A 269 -12.60 -8.30 -0.06
CA GLY A 269 -12.14 -9.53 -0.72
C GLY A 269 -10.67 -9.92 -0.54
N TRP A 270 -9.93 -9.22 0.33
CA TRP A 270 -8.52 -9.53 0.61
C TRP A 270 -8.30 -9.89 2.09
N PRO A 271 -7.97 -11.16 2.40
CA PRO A 271 -7.79 -11.58 3.80
C PRO A 271 -6.63 -10.90 4.54
N ILE A 272 -5.77 -10.18 3.81
CA ILE A 272 -4.70 -9.35 4.38
C ILE A 272 -5.23 -8.30 5.36
N HIS A 273 -6.50 -7.91 5.21
CA HIS A 273 -7.19 -6.98 6.09
C HIS A 273 -7.46 -7.58 7.48
N GLY A 274 -7.35 -8.89 7.67
CA GLY A 274 -7.40 -9.50 9.02
C GLY A 274 -6.18 -9.16 9.88
N PHE A 275 -5.12 -8.59 9.31
CA PHE A 275 -3.87 -8.36 10.03
C PHE A 275 -3.73 -6.96 10.63
N HIS A 276 -4.76 -6.11 10.63
CA HIS A 276 -4.67 -4.77 11.23
C HIS A 276 -4.16 -4.84 12.68
N CYS A 277 -3.17 -4.01 13.00
CA CYS A 277 -2.46 -3.98 14.27
C CYS A 277 -2.55 -2.64 15.00
N ALA A 278 -3.05 -1.57 14.37
CA ALA A 278 -3.32 -0.30 15.03
C ALA A 278 -4.37 -0.46 16.15
N ASP A 279 -4.31 0.43 17.16
CA ASP A 279 -5.26 0.41 18.28
C ASP A 279 -6.67 0.82 17.83
N LYS A 280 -6.74 1.70 16.82
CA LYS A 280 -7.97 2.05 16.10
C LYS A 280 -7.81 1.97 14.59
N VAL A 281 -8.82 1.43 13.90
CA VAL A 281 -8.90 1.36 12.44
C VAL A 281 -10.11 2.18 11.99
N LEU A 282 -9.85 3.31 11.35
CA LEU A 282 -10.87 4.24 10.89
C LEU A 282 -11.28 3.88 9.46
N VAL A 283 -12.56 3.57 9.27
CA VAL A 283 -13.13 3.12 7.99
C VAL A 283 -14.26 4.02 7.51
N TYR A 284 -14.51 4.02 6.21
CA TYR A 284 -15.47 4.93 5.58
C TYR A 284 -16.94 4.60 5.85
N GLY A 285 -17.27 3.34 6.10
CA GLY A 285 -18.67 2.93 6.22
C GLY A 285 -18.86 1.57 6.86
N ARG A 286 -20.12 1.26 7.17
CA ARG A 286 -20.55 0.01 7.82
C ARG A 286 -20.20 -1.25 7.01
N ASN A 287 -20.07 -1.15 5.68
CA ASN A 287 -19.66 -2.29 4.87
C ASN A 287 -18.21 -2.69 5.16
N SER A 288 -17.29 -1.71 5.20
CA SER A 288 -15.88 -1.95 5.55
C SER A 288 -15.74 -2.50 6.96
N GLU A 289 -16.54 -2.01 7.92
CA GLU A 289 -16.58 -2.55 9.28
C GLU A 289 -16.96 -4.04 9.28
N ARG A 290 -18.06 -4.42 8.63
CA ARG A 290 -18.49 -5.83 8.53
C ARG A 290 -17.42 -6.72 7.93
N GLU A 291 -16.82 -6.29 6.82
CA GLU A 291 -15.76 -7.06 6.16
C GLU A 291 -14.53 -7.23 7.05
N LEU A 292 -14.11 -6.20 7.79
CA LEU A 292 -13.02 -6.31 8.74
C LEU A 292 -13.34 -7.30 9.86
N VAL A 293 -14.57 -7.29 10.38
CA VAL A 293 -15.05 -8.25 11.38
C VAL A 293 -15.05 -9.67 10.80
N ASP A 294 -15.52 -9.85 9.57
CA ASP A 294 -15.49 -11.14 8.87
C ASP A 294 -14.05 -11.67 8.66
N PHE A 295 -13.07 -10.76 8.54
CA PHE A 295 -11.64 -11.10 8.51
C PHE A 295 -11.02 -11.28 9.90
N GLY A 296 -11.79 -11.19 10.98
CA GLY A 296 -11.34 -11.42 12.35
C GLY A 296 -10.77 -10.20 13.06
N THR A 297 -10.95 -8.98 12.51
CA THR A 297 -10.57 -7.75 13.21
C THR A 297 -11.53 -7.51 14.38
N ASP A 298 -10.99 -7.25 15.57
CA ASP A 298 -11.78 -6.92 16.76
C ASP A 298 -12.71 -5.70 16.49
N PRO A 299 -14.04 -5.86 16.61
CA PRO A 299 -15.00 -4.77 16.43
C PRO A 299 -14.70 -3.53 17.28
N ALA A 300 -14.12 -3.69 18.49
CA ALA A 300 -13.80 -2.58 19.37
C ALA A 300 -12.66 -1.68 18.84
N LYS A 301 -11.86 -2.18 17.88
CA LYS A 301 -10.82 -1.40 17.20
C LYS A 301 -11.38 -0.60 16.03
N ILE A 302 -12.51 -0.98 15.47
CA ILE A 302 -13.03 -0.38 14.24
C ILE A 302 -13.86 0.86 14.57
N VAL A 303 -13.59 1.97 13.86
CA VAL A 303 -14.36 3.21 13.96
C VAL A 303 -14.87 3.59 12.57
N VAL A 304 -16.19 3.67 12.41
CA VAL A 304 -16.79 4.16 11.16
C VAL A 304 -16.81 5.69 11.20
N SER A 305 -15.91 6.32 10.47
CA SER A 305 -15.67 7.78 10.51
C SER A 305 -16.05 8.53 9.23
N GLY A 306 -16.52 7.83 8.19
CA GLY A 306 -16.70 8.44 6.88
C GLY A 306 -15.39 8.59 6.11
N ALA A 307 -15.44 9.26 4.96
CA ALA A 307 -14.33 9.42 4.04
C ALA A 307 -13.86 10.89 3.99
N PRO A 308 -12.77 11.27 4.69
CA PRO A 308 -12.34 12.67 4.80
C PRO A 308 -12.11 13.40 3.46
N VAL A 309 -11.81 12.64 2.40
CA VAL A 309 -11.67 13.19 1.04
C VAL A 309 -12.99 13.74 0.48
N LEU A 310 -14.13 13.33 1.03
CA LEU A 310 -15.45 13.78 0.64
C LEU A 310 -15.92 15.00 1.44
N ASP A 311 -15.32 15.29 2.60
CA ASP A 311 -15.74 16.39 3.49
C ASP A 311 -15.59 17.76 2.80
N ALA A 312 -14.58 17.90 1.93
CA ALA A 312 -14.32 19.12 1.18
C ALA A 312 -15.01 19.14 -0.20
N LEU A 313 -15.76 18.09 -0.57
CA LEU A 313 -16.52 18.12 -1.81
C LEU A 313 -17.66 19.12 -1.65
N PRO A 314 -17.80 20.09 -2.58
CA PRO A 314 -18.95 20.96 -2.56
C PRO A 314 -20.21 20.11 -2.65
N ASN A 315 -21.28 20.56 -1.98
CA ASN A 315 -22.60 19.97 -2.13
C ASN A 315 -22.89 19.83 -3.62
N GLN A 316 -23.01 18.57 -4.07
CA GLN A 316 -23.35 18.31 -5.45
C GLN A 316 -24.82 18.67 -5.61
N SER A 317 -25.13 19.61 -6.50
CA SER A 317 -26.51 19.99 -6.81
C SER A 317 -27.31 18.84 -7.42
N GLY A 318 -26.63 17.75 -7.81
CA GLY A 318 -27.19 16.68 -8.64
C GLY A 318 -27.31 17.08 -10.11
N GLU A 319 -27.05 18.35 -10.44
CA GLU A 319 -27.12 18.84 -11.81
C GLU A 319 -25.84 18.50 -12.58
N THR A 320 -26.01 18.17 -13.86
CA THR A 320 -24.86 17.93 -14.74
C THR A 320 -24.18 19.25 -15.08
N ASN A 321 -22.85 19.31 -14.99
CA ASN A 321 -22.10 20.50 -15.39
C ASN A 321 -22.40 20.87 -16.87
N PRO A 322 -22.89 22.09 -17.17
CA PRO A 322 -23.34 22.46 -18.52
C PRO A 322 -22.25 22.36 -19.60
N VAL A 323 -20.99 22.62 -19.24
CA VAL A 323 -19.86 22.52 -20.16
C VAL A 323 -19.58 21.06 -20.50
N LEU A 324 -19.57 20.17 -19.51
CA LEU A 324 -19.42 18.72 -19.75
C LEU A 324 -20.60 18.16 -20.51
N GLN A 325 -21.83 18.58 -20.16
CA GLN A 325 -23.05 18.18 -20.84
C GLN A 325 -22.99 18.50 -22.35
N SER A 326 -22.65 19.75 -22.69
CA SER A 326 -22.50 20.20 -24.08
C SER A 326 -21.39 19.44 -24.80
N ARG A 327 -20.19 19.31 -24.18
CA ARG A 327 -19.04 18.60 -24.78
C ARG A 327 -19.31 17.12 -25.06
N LEU A 328 -20.16 16.49 -24.26
CA LEU A 328 -20.53 15.07 -24.39
C LEU A 328 -21.82 14.89 -25.21
N GLY A 329 -22.46 15.96 -25.67
CA GLY A 329 -23.71 15.90 -26.42
C GLY A 329 -24.89 15.34 -25.60
N LEU A 330 -24.87 15.52 -24.28
CA LEU A 330 -25.91 15.03 -23.38
C LEU A 330 -27.12 15.98 -23.37
N ALA A 331 -28.32 15.46 -23.56
CA ALA A 331 -29.54 16.27 -23.52
C ALA A 331 -29.91 16.69 -22.09
N THR A 332 -30.39 17.93 -21.92
CA THR A 332 -30.83 18.47 -20.62
C THR A 332 -32.02 17.70 -20.06
N GLY A 333 -31.94 17.33 -18.78
CA GLY A 333 -32.98 16.58 -18.08
C GLY A 333 -33.13 15.12 -18.53
N LYS A 334 -32.31 14.64 -19.48
CA LYS A 334 -32.32 13.24 -19.90
C LYS A 334 -31.31 12.43 -19.08
N PRO A 335 -31.71 11.23 -18.60
CA PRO A 335 -30.80 10.35 -17.90
C PRO A 335 -29.72 9.81 -18.83
N TRP A 336 -28.55 9.57 -18.27
CA TRP A 336 -27.40 9.00 -18.96
C TRP A 336 -26.64 8.07 -18.01
N ILE A 337 -25.81 7.19 -18.55
CA ILE A 337 -25.09 6.16 -17.81
C ILE A 337 -23.59 6.48 -17.86
N LEU A 338 -22.98 6.66 -16.68
CA LEU A 338 -21.53 6.79 -16.56
C LEU A 338 -20.88 5.42 -16.40
N LEU A 339 -19.96 5.07 -17.31
CA LEU A 339 -19.03 3.97 -17.13
C LEU A 339 -17.69 4.53 -16.60
N ALA A 340 -17.32 4.12 -15.39
CA ALA A 340 -16.04 4.47 -14.78
C ALA A 340 -15.29 3.21 -14.31
N THR A 341 -14.51 2.61 -15.20
CA THR A 341 -13.69 1.42 -14.90
C THR A 341 -12.28 1.80 -14.47
N SER A 342 -11.61 0.91 -13.73
CA SER A 342 -10.21 1.10 -13.29
C SER A 342 -9.15 0.60 -14.30
N GLY A 343 -9.62 0.08 -15.45
CA GLY A 343 -8.83 -0.60 -16.47
C GLY A 343 -8.26 -1.95 -16.01
N PRO A 344 -7.59 -2.69 -16.90
CA PRO A 344 -6.90 -3.91 -16.54
C PRO A 344 -5.75 -3.61 -15.56
N GLY A 345 -5.61 -4.38 -14.48
CA GLY A 345 -4.66 -4.09 -13.40
C GLY A 345 -4.49 -5.23 -12.40
N SER A 346 -4.02 -4.90 -11.19
CA SER A 346 -3.74 -5.88 -10.14
C SER A 346 -4.96 -6.58 -9.56
N THR A 347 -6.16 -6.06 -9.81
CA THR A 347 -7.42 -6.61 -9.29
C THR A 347 -8.45 -6.88 -10.39
N VAL A 348 -8.11 -6.58 -11.65
CA VAL A 348 -9.00 -6.77 -12.81
C VAL A 348 -8.15 -7.29 -13.96
N SER A 349 -8.34 -8.56 -14.35
CA SER A 349 -7.60 -9.12 -15.48
C SER A 349 -7.97 -8.43 -16.79
N LEU A 350 -7.12 -8.55 -17.82
CA LEU A 350 -7.44 -8.05 -19.15
C LEU A 350 -8.72 -8.68 -19.70
N SER A 351 -8.85 -10.01 -19.56
CA SER A 351 -10.04 -10.74 -20.01
C SER A 351 -11.31 -10.30 -19.28
N HIS A 352 -11.24 -10.07 -17.97
CA HIS A 352 -12.36 -9.52 -17.22
C HIS A 352 -12.71 -8.13 -17.72
N HIS A 353 -11.72 -7.25 -17.87
CA HIS A 353 -11.95 -5.89 -18.37
C HIS A 353 -12.60 -5.90 -19.76
N GLN A 354 -12.08 -6.69 -20.70
CA GLN A 354 -12.67 -6.87 -22.03
C GLN A 354 -14.11 -7.36 -21.96
N ARG A 355 -14.38 -8.37 -21.12
CA ARG A 355 -15.74 -8.87 -20.92
C ARG A 355 -16.67 -7.79 -20.35
N THR A 356 -16.19 -6.96 -19.43
CA THR A 356 -16.97 -5.81 -18.93
C THR A 356 -17.30 -4.83 -20.06
N ILE A 357 -16.33 -4.49 -20.92
CA ILE A 357 -16.58 -3.61 -22.07
C ILE A 357 -17.59 -4.23 -23.05
N GLU A 358 -17.43 -5.51 -23.40
CA GLU A 358 -18.40 -6.24 -24.24
C GLU A 358 -19.81 -6.18 -23.67
N ASN A 359 -19.96 -6.39 -22.35
CA ASN A 359 -21.25 -6.34 -21.67
C ASN A 359 -21.85 -4.93 -21.71
N VAL A 360 -21.05 -3.88 -21.54
CA VAL A 360 -21.52 -2.49 -21.67
C VAL A 360 -21.97 -2.19 -23.10
N MET A 361 -21.22 -2.65 -24.11
CA MET A 361 -21.60 -2.48 -25.52
C MET A 361 -22.92 -3.18 -25.86
N ARG A 362 -23.14 -4.38 -25.31
CA ARG A 362 -24.43 -5.06 -25.43
C ARG A 362 -25.54 -4.29 -24.72
N ALA A 363 -25.27 -3.79 -23.51
CA ALA A 363 -26.23 -2.99 -22.75
C ALA A 363 -26.62 -1.71 -23.50
N SER A 364 -25.67 -1.01 -24.13
CA SER A 364 -25.97 0.20 -24.91
C SER A 364 -26.80 -0.09 -26.16
N ALA A 365 -26.67 -1.28 -26.76
CA ALA A 365 -27.49 -1.68 -27.90
C ALA A 365 -28.95 -1.95 -27.50
N VAL A 366 -29.20 -2.47 -26.29
CA VAL A 366 -30.56 -2.76 -25.79
C VAL A 366 -31.19 -1.61 -25.02
N LEU A 367 -30.41 -0.59 -24.67
CA LEU A 367 -30.84 0.62 -23.95
C LEU A 367 -30.57 1.90 -24.77
N PRO A 368 -31.06 2.01 -26.02
CA PRO A 368 -30.73 3.11 -26.93
C PRO A 368 -31.25 4.48 -26.46
N GLN A 369 -32.19 4.51 -25.52
CA GLN A 369 -32.74 5.74 -24.95
C GLN A 369 -31.79 6.45 -23.96
N TYR A 370 -30.70 5.79 -23.54
CA TYR A 370 -29.70 6.36 -22.64
C TYR A 370 -28.37 6.59 -23.38
N ALA A 371 -27.76 7.75 -23.14
CA ALA A 371 -26.38 7.96 -23.54
C ALA A 371 -25.43 7.24 -22.57
N PHE A 372 -24.45 6.50 -23.10
CA PHE A 372 -23.39 5.88 -22.31
C PHE A 372 -22.12 6.72 -22.43
N VAL A 373 -21.63 7.22 -21.30
CA VAL A 373 -20.41 8.05 -21.23
C VAL A 373 -19.33 7.25 -20.53
N ALA A 374 -18.22 6.99 -21.21
CA ALA A 374 -17.08 6.29 -20.62
C ALA A 374 -16.01 7.28 -20.16
N LYS A 375 -15.69 7.26 -18.87
CA LYS A 375 -14.48 7.90 -18.34
C LYS A 375 -13.34 6.90 -18.43
N LEU A 376 -12.43 7.11 -19.39
CA LEU A 376 -11.28 6.25 -19.58
C LEU A 376 -10.31 6.36 -18.39
N HIS A 377 -9.73 5.23 -18.03
CA HIS A 377 -8.60 5.14 -17.11
C HIS A 377 -7.30 5.19 -17.92
N ARG A 378 -6.21 5.72 -17.34
CA ARG A 378 -4.86 5.74 -17.94
C ARG A 378 -4.27 4.36 -18.33
N LYS A 379 -5.02 3.28 -18.08
CA LYS A 379 -4.64 1.89 -18.38
C LYS A 379 -5.44 1.33 -19.56
N ASP A 380 -6.43 2.09 -20.05
CA ASP A 380 -7.25 1.74 -21.20
C ASP A 380 -6.61 2.25 -22.51
N GLU A 381 -5.58 3.08 -22.39
CA GLU A 381 -4.58 3.40 -23.44
C GLU A 381 -3.61 2.23 -23.62
#